data_AF-A0A8B3S395-F1
#
_entry.id   AF-A0A8B3S395-F1
#
_cell.length_a   1.000
_cell.length_b   1.000
_cell.length_c   1.000
_cell.angle_alpha   90.00
_cell.angle_beta   90.00
_cell.angle_gamma   90.00
#
_symmetry.space_group_name_H-M   'P 1'
#
loop_
_entity.id
_entity.type
_entity.pdbx_description
1 polymer ?
#
loop_
_entity_poly.entity_id
_entity_poly.type
_entity_poly.pdbx_seq_one_letter_code
_entity_poly.pdbx_strand_id
1 'polypeptide(L)'
;KLPSKKGVWQWFYAACNMRRSIFLCESFFKQQLRCGLVGVYQWFTDGHLLPYTGNQKVHSGFNTQRKMMMPGQTNMVTCDISGRIVDFQIQEGKGDLKTHIVELKKNWEQELTEIPFMVFDREGYGAPFFNTLILKICVKKGGIPISTHQY
;
A
#
# COMPACT_ATOMS: atom_id res chain seq x y z
N LYS A 1 12.69 -18.48 -32.06
CA LYS A 1 13.00 -19.75 -31.35
C LYS A 1 12.81 -19.50 -29.86
N LEU A 2 11.97 -20.28 -29.17
CA LEU A 2 11.82 -20.16 -27.71
C LEU A 2 13.14 -20.56 -27.02
N PRO A 3 13.59 -19.85 -25.98
CA PRO A 3 14.82 -20.18 -25.28
C PRO A 3 14.70 -21.52 -24.53
N SER A 4 15.84 -22.18 -24.29
CA SER A 4 15.90 -23.31 -23.38
C SER A 4 15.56 -22.89 -21.96
N LYS A 5 15.29 -23.86 -21.06
CA LYS A 5 15.03 -23.59 -19.63
C LYS A 5 16.07 -22.64 -19.01
N LYS A 6 17.36 -22.82 -19.31
CA LYS A 6 18.43 -21.93 -18.83
C LYS A 6 18.32 -20.52 -19.41
N GLY A 7 18.00 -20.40 -20.69
CA GLY A 7 17.78 -19.11 -21.35
C GLY A 7 16.59 -18.34 -20.79
N VAL A 8 15.48 -19.03 -20.47
CA VAL A 8 14.31 -18.42 -19.80
C VAL A 8 14.72 -17.80 -18.46
N TRP A 9 15.46 -18.53 -17.62
CA TRP A 9 15.92 -18.00 -16.33
C TRP A 9 16.90 -16.84 -16.49
N GLN A 10 17.81 -16.90 -17.46
CA GLN A 10 18.71 -15.77 -17.75
C GLN A 10 17.93 -14.52 -18.14
N TRP A 11 16.92 -14.64 -18.99
CA TRP A 11 16.06 -13.52 -19.37
C TRP A 11 15.24 -13.01 -18.19
N PHE A 12 14.69 -13.91 -17.38
CA PHE A 12 13.96 -13.55 -16.17
C PHE A 12 14.84 -12.72 -15.21
N TYR A 13 16.02 -13.21 -14.85
CA TYR A 13 16.93 -12.46 -13.97
C TYR A 13 17.42 -11.16 -14.61
N ALA A 14 17.68 -11.13 -15.92
CA ALA A 14 18.03 -9.90 -16.61
C ALA A 14 16.90 -8.86 -16.50
N ALA A 15 15.64 -9.27 -16.69
CA ALA A 15 14.48 -8.40 -16.53
C ALA A 15 14.31 -7.93 -15.07
N CYS A 16 14.45 -8.82 -14.08
CA CYS A 16 14.43 -8.47 -12.66
C CYS A 16 15.49 -7.42 -12.32
N ASN A 17 16.70 -7.57 -12.86
CA ASN A 17 17.81 -6.65 -12.63
C ASN A 17 17.56 -5.25 -13.20
N MET A 18 16.70 -5.11 -14.21
CA MET A 18 16.32 -3.79 -14.73
C MET A 18 15.42 -3.01 -13.77
N ARG A 19 14.78 -3.68 -12.78
CA ARG A 19 13.89 -3.06 -11.77
C ARG A 19 12.78 -2.16 -12.34
N ARG A 20 12.35 -2.40 -13.58
CA ARG A 20 11.35 -1.58 -14.27
C ARG A 20 9.92 -1.74 -13.75
N SER A 21 9.64 -2.83 -13.03
CA SER A 21 8.30 -3.12 -12.49
C SER A 21 7.78 -2.00 -11.59
N ILE A 22 8.65 -1.39 -10.78
CA ILE A 22 8.26 -0.31 -9.85
C ILE A 22 7.70 0.88 -10.63
N PHE A 23 8.44 1.36 -11.64
CA PHE A 23 8.00 2.47 -12.49
C PHE A 23 6.76 2.16 -13.31
N LEU A 24 6.61 0.90 -13.74
CA LEU A 24 5.43 0.45 -14.48
C LEU A 24 4.20 0.46 -13.57
N CYS A 25 4.30 -0.06 -12.34
CA CYS A 25 3.22 -0.01 -11.36
C CYS A 25 2.84 1.44 -11.03
N GLU A 26 3.83 2.29 -10.73
CA GLU A 26 3.59 3.71 -10.44
C GLU A 26 2.87 4.40 -11.60
N SER A 27 3.36 4.21 -12.84
CA SER A 27 2.73 4.80 -14.04
C SER A 27 1.32 4.28 -14.26
N PHE A 28 1.07 3.00 -13.98
CA PHE A 28 -0.24 2.39 -14.08
C PHE A 28 -1.23 3.00 -13.08
N PHE A 29 -0.89 3.06 -11.79
CA PHE A 29 -1.77 3.62 -10.76
C PHE A 29 -2.02 5.12 -10.97
N LYS A 30 -0.98 5.85 -11.36
CA LYS A 30 -1.09 7.25 -11.76
C LYS A 30 -2.11 7.46 -12.87
N GLN A 31 -2.06 6.62 -13.91
CA GLN A 31 -3.00 6.70 -15.02
C GLN A 31 -4.42 6.33 -14.58
N GLN A 32 -4.59 5.33 -13.70
CA GLN A 32 -5.90 4.99 -13.16
C GLN A 32 -6.55 6.17 -12.43
N LEU A 33 -5.78 6.88 -11.59
CA LEU A 33 -6.24 8.08 -10.89
C LEU A 33 -6.63 9.19 -11.87
N ARG A 34 -5.73 9.54 -12.81
CA ARG A 34 -5.93 10.63 -13.77
C ARG A 34 -7.12 10.41 -14.71
N CYS A 35 -7.36 9.17 -15.10
CA CYS A 35 -8.49 8.82 -15.96
C CYS A 35 -9.80 8.60 -15.20
N GLY A 36 -9.80 8.72 -13.86
CA GLY A 36 -10.99 8.43 -13.04
C GLY A 36 -11.41 6.97 -13.12
N LEU A 37 -10.48 6.05 -13.39
CA LEU A 37 -10.75 4.60 -13.40
C LEU A 37 -10.93 4.05 -11.99
N VAL A 38 -10.42 4.76 -10.98
CA VAL A 38 -10.61 4.46 -9.56
C VAL A 38 -11.22 5.68 -8.86
N GLY A 39 -12.05 5.42 -7.86
CA GLY A 39 -12.60 6.46 -7.00
C GLY A 39 -11.54 7.05 -6.08
N VAL A 40 -11.56 8.38 -5.90
CA VAL A 40 -10.59 9.13 -5.09
C VAL A 40 -11.16 9.68 -3.79
N TYR A 41 -12.43 9.40 -3.50
CA TYR A 41 -13.13 9.98 -2.34
C TYR A 41 -13.10 9.10 -1.10
N GLN A 42 -13.21 7.77 -1.24
CA GLN A 42 -13.23 6.82 -0.13
C GLN A 42 -12.29 5.66 -0.42
N TRP A 43 -11.31 5.47 0.46
CA TRP A 43 -10.23 4.48 0.31
C TRP A 43 -10.19 3.53 1.48
N PHE A 44 -10.26 2.23 1.20
CA PHE A 44 -10.24 1.14 2.17
C PHE A 44 -8.90 0.45 2.11
N THR A 45 -8.17 0.42 3.23
CA THR A 45 -6.82 -0.17 3.30
C THR A 45 -6.80 -1.35 4.26
N ASP A 46 -6.25 -2.48 3.79
CA ASP A 46 -6.09 -3.70 4.57
C ASP A 46 -4.76 -4.41 4.25
N GLY A 47 -4.28 -5.22 5.20
CA GLY A 47 -3.07 -6.03 5.07
C GLY A 47 -3.39 -7.51 4.87
N HIS A 48 -2.94 -8.07 3.74
CA HIS A 48 -3.12 -9.49 3.43
C HIS A 48 -1.78 -10.24 3.48
N LEU A 49 -1.61 -11.16 4.44
CA LEU A 49 -0.43 -12.01 4.50
C LEU A 49 -0.37 -12.95 3.29
N LEU A 50 0.77 -12.93 2.61
CA LEU A 50 1.21 -13.85 1.57
C LEU A 50 2.22 -14.83 2.18
N PRO A 51 1.79 -16.05 2.56
CA PRO A 51 2.69 -17.02 3.18
C PRO A 51 3.78 -17.46 2.19
N TYR A 52 5.01 -17.53 2.68
CA TYR A 52 6.15 -17.99 1.92
C TYR A 52 6.52 -19.41 2.33
N THR A 53 6.65 -20.30 1.34
CA THR A 53 6.99 -21.72 1.53
C THR A 53 8.34 -22.10 0.96
N GLY A 54 9.14 -21.13 0.52
CA GLY A 54 10.48 -21.39 -0.02
C GLY A 54 11.54 -21.52 1.06
N ASN A 55 12.77 -21.79 0.64
CA ASN A 55 13.87 -22.15 1.54
C ASN A 55 14.67 -20.94 2.09
N GLN A 56 14.20 -19.72 1.83
CA GLN A 56 14.88 -18.49 2.28
C GLN A 56 14.33 -18.05 3.64
N LYS A 57 15.20 -17.51 4.48
CA LYS A 57 14.77 -16.92 5.74
C LYS A 57 14.11 -15.57 5.47
N VAL A 58 12.85 -15.44 5.85
CA VAL A 58 12.06 -14.20 5.78
C VAL A 58 11.37 -13.96 7.12
N HIS A 59 11.07 -12.71 7.44
CA HIS A 59 10.31 -12.37 8.63
C HIS A 59 8.91 -13.01 8.59
N SER A 60 8.35 -13.25 9.78
CA SER A 60 7.03 -13.87 9.92
C SER A 60 5.94 -12.83 10.12
N GLY A 61 4.76 -13.10 9.56
CA GLY A 61 3.51 -12.41 9.84
C GLY A 61 2.48 -13.39 10.40
N PHE A 62 1.43 -12.89 11.05
CA PHE A 62 0.37 -13.75 11.59
C PHE A 62 -0.62 -14.14 10.50
N ASN A 63 -0.76 -15.44 10.24
CA ASN A 63 -1.77 -15.96 9.32
C ASN A 63 -3.09 -16.13 10.09
N THR A 64 -4.08 -15.28 9.83
CA THR A 64 -5.37 -15.30 10.52
C THR A 64 -6.18 -16.57 10.23
N GLN A 65 -6.10 -17.12 9.01
CA GLN A 65 -6.81 -18.34 8.63
C GLN A 65 -6.26 -19.58 9.34
N ARG A 66 -4.92 -19.66 9.46
CA ARG A 66 -4.22 -20.76 10.13
C ARG A 66 -3.99 -20.53 11.62
N LYS A 67 -4.26 -19.31 12.11
CA LYS A 67 -4.07 -18.87 13.50
C LYS A 67 -2.63 -19.10 14.01
N MET A 68 -1.63 -18.89 13.17
CA MET A 68 -0.22 -19.10 13.52
C MET A 68 0.70 -18.11 12.81
N MET A 69 1.88 -17.87 13.38
CA MET A 69 2.94 -17.13 12.70
C MET A 69 3.48 -17.93 11.53
N MET A 70 3.62 -17.29 10.38
CA MET A 70 4.17 -17.88 9.17
C MET A 70 5.19 -16.95 8.53
N PRO A 71 6.32 -17.48 7.99
CA PRO A 71 7.20 -16.71 7.13
C PRO A 71 6.41 -16.18 5.93
N GLY A 72 6.64 -14.93 5.54
CA GLY A 72 5.88 -14.34 4.45
C GLY A 72 6.08 -12.84 4.29
N GLN A 73 5.22 -12.27 3.46
CA GLN A 73 5.14 -10.85 3.20
C GLN A 73 3.69 -10.41 3.33
N THR A 74 3.42 -9.20 3.82
CA THR A 74 2.08 -8.62 3.82
C THR A 74 1.92 -7.73 2.60
N ASN A 75 0.86 -7.97 1.85
CA ASN A 75 0.39 -7.06 0.81
C ASN A 75 -0.57 -6.04 1.44
N MET A 76 -0.11 -4.80 1.60
CA MET A 76 -0.94 -3.67 1.98
C MET A 76 -1.67 -3.18 0.74
N VAL A 77 -2.98 -3.31 0.69
CA VAL A 77 -3.78 -2.96 -0.49
C VAL A 77 -4.76 -1.86 -0.12
N THR A 78 -4.85 -0.85 -0.97
CA THR A 78 -5.90 0.16 -0.90
C THR A 78 -6.86 0.02 -2.07
N CYS A 79 -8.15 -0.04 -1.76
CA CYS A 79 -9.24 -0.08 -2.74
C CYS A 79 -10.16 1.13 -2.63
N ASP A 80 -10.80 1.49 -3.75
CA ASP A 80 -11.94 2.42 -3.73
C ASP A 80 -13.22 1.75 -3.23
N ILE A 81 -14.31 2.51 -3.12
CA ILE A 81 -15.62 2.01 -2.69
C ILE A 81 -16.22 0.93 -3.62
N SER A 82 -15.77 0.84 -4.87
CA SER A 82 -16.18 -0.19 -5.82
C SER A 82 -15.30 -1.43 -5.77
N GLY A 83 -14.28 -1.46 -4.90
CA GLY A 83 -13.33 -2.55 -4.77
C GLY A 83 -12.19 -2.52 -5.79
N ARG A 84 -12.01 -1.43 -6.55
CA ARG A 84 -10.89 -1.31 -7.49
C ARG A 84 -9.63 -0.90 -6.74
N ILE A 85 -8.51 -1.53 -7.09
CA ILE A 85 -7.22 -1.27 -6.45
C ILE A 85 -6.69 0.10 -6.88
N VAL A 86 -6.54 0.98 -5.89
CA VAL A 86 -5.93 2.31 -6.02
C VAL A 86 -4.42 2.20 -6.00
N ASP A 87 -3.87 1.42 -5.07
CA ASP A 87 -2.44 1.19 -4.90
C ASP A 87 -2.21 -0.06 -4.04
N PHE A 88 -0.99 -0.59 -4.06
CA PHE A 88 -0.56 -1.61 -3.11
C PHE A 88 0.95 -1.55 -2.82
N GLN A 89 1.33 -2.10 -1.68
CA GLN A 89 2.72 -2.24 -1.27
C GLN A 89 2.97 -3.60 -0.63
N ILE A 90 4.01 -4.30 -1.08
CA ILE A 90 4.43 -5.57 -0.49
C ILE A 90 5.53 -5.29 0.52
N GLN A 91 5.33 -5.73 1.76
CA GLN A 91 6.24 -5.54 2.87
C GLN A 91 6.59 -6.90 3.50
N GLU A 92 7.84 -7.11 3.92
CA GLU A 92 8.20 -8.38 4.55
C GLU A 92 7.64 -8.52 5.98
N GLY A 93 7.25 -9.74 6.37
CA GLY A 93 6.72 -10.04 7.69
C GLY A 93 5.29 -9.53 7.88
N LYS A 94 5.00 -8.96 9.05
CA LYS A 94 3.67 -8.39 9.39
C LYS A 94 3.31 -7.18 8.53
N GLY A 95 4.32 -6.41 8.11
CA GLY A 95 4.14 -5.08 7.52
C GLY A 95 3.72 -4.02 8.54
N ASP A 96 3.57 -2.79 8.07
CA ASP A 96 3.23 -1.58 8.80
C ASP A 96 2.14 -0.80 8.05
N LEU A 97 0.89 -1.03 8.49
CA LEU A 97 -0.30 -0.39 7.94
C LEU A 97 -0.26 1.15 8.11
N LYS A 98 0.25 1.62 9.25
CA LYS A 98 0.28 3.05 9.60
C LYS A 98 1.21 3.82 8.68
N THR A 99 2.40 3.27 8.46
CA THR A 99 3.37 3.85 7.53
C THR A 99 2.82 3.83 6.11
N HIS A 100 2.20 2.72 5.69
CA HIS A 100 1.59 2.61 4.36
C HIS A 100 0.53 3.70 4.10
N ILE A 101 -0.40 3.94 5.03
CA ILE A 101 -1.44 4.97 4.91
C ILE A 101 -0.85 6.38 4.73
N VAL A 102 0.21 6.70 5.49
CA VAL A 102 0.88 8.00 5.40
C VAL A 102 1.61 8.15 4.07
N GLU A 103 2.30 7.09 3.62
CA GLU A 103 3.00 7.06 2.34
C GLU A 103 2.04 7.15 1.16
N LEU A 104 0.92 6.43 1.20
CA LEU A 104 -0.11 6.42 0.17
C LEU A 104 -0.60 7.84 -0.14
N LYS A 105 -0.96 8.62 0.89
CA LYS A 105 -1.35 10.01 0.71
C LYS A 105 -0.24 10.82 0.05
N LYS A 106 0.98 10.68 0.55
CA LYS A 106 2.14 11.44 0.04
C LYS A 106 2.43 11.11 -1.43
N ASN A 107 2.35 9.83 -1.81
CA ASN A 107 2.62 9.36 -3.15
C ASN A 107 1.64 9.91 -4.17
N TRP A 108 0.36 10.03 -3.78
CA TRP A 108 -0.72 10.43 -4.69
C TRP A 108 -1.22 11.86 -4.49
N GLU A 109 -0.66 12.63 -3.55
CA GLU A 109 -1.12 13.99 -3.20
C GLU A 109 -1.27 14.92 -4.41
N GLN A 110 -0.39 14.81 -5.41
CA GLN A 110 -0.43 15.64 -6.61
C GLN A 110 -1.54 15.26 -7.60
N GLU A 111 -2.05 14.03 -7.49
CA GLU A 111 -3.09 13.48 -8.37
C GLU A 111 -4.49 13.62 -7.75
N LEU A 112 -4.56 14.05 -6.49
CA LEU A 112 -5.79 14.17 -5.72
C LEU A 112 -6.25 15.63 -5.64
N THR A 113 -7.52 15.87 -5.94
CA THR A 113 -8.15 17.20 -5.77
C THR A 113 -8.53 17.50 -4.31
N GLU A 114 -8.74 16.45 -3.53
CA GLU A 114 -9.11 16.50 -2.12
C GLU A 114 -8.53 15.30 -1.37
N ILE A 115 -8.56 15.36 -0.04
CA ILE A 115 -8.05 14.27 0.79
C ILE A 115 -9.13 13.17 0.85
N PRO A 116 -8.80 11.91 0.46
CA PRO A 116 -9.73 10.79 0.57
C PRO A 116 -10.07 10.48 2.03
N PHE A 117 -11.31 10.05 2.26
CA PHE A 117 -11.70 9.39 3.49
C PHE A 117 -11.01 8.03 3.57
N MET A 118 -10.02 7.92 4.45
CA MET A 118 -9.25 6.70 4.66
C MET A 118 -9.91 5.82 5.72
N VAL A 119 -10.28 4.61 5.31
CA VAL A 119 -10.89 3.57 6.14
C VAL A 119 -9.87 2.45 6.30
N PHE A 120 -9.60 2.07 7.54
CA PHE A 120 -8.65 1.03 7.91
C PHE A 120 -9.10 0.33 9.18
N ASP A 121 -8.58 -0.87 9.42
CA ASP A 121 -8.97 -1.70 10.55
C ASP A 121 -8.38 -1.21 11.89
N ARG A 122 -8.54 -2.03 12.95
CA ARG A 122 -8.05 -1.69 14.30
C ARG A 122 -6.54 -1.57 14.38
N GLU A 123 -5.76 -2.12 13.45
CA GLU A 123 -4.31 -1.96 13.47
C GLU A 123 -3.89 -0.49 13.33
N GLY A 124 -4.69 0.30 12.60
CA GLY A 124 -4.51 1.76 12.53
C GLY A 124 -5.00 2.52 13.76
N TYR A 125 -5.74 1.90 14.68
CA TYR A 125 -6.33 2.61 15.82
C TYR A 125 -5.26 3.12 16.81
N GLY A 126 -5.37 4.40 17.20
CA GLY A 126 -4.59 4.99 18.28
C GLY A 126 -4.42 6.50 18.15
N ALA A 127 -4.60 7.23 19.26
CA ALA A 127 -4.49 8.69 19.29
C ALA A 127 -3.20 9.26 18.66
N PRO A 128 -2.00 8.67 18.87
CA PRO A 128 -0.78 9.15 18.21
C PRO A 128 -0.83 9.06 16.69
N PHE A 129 -1.47 8.01 16.17
CA PHE A 129 -1.61 7.83 14.73
C PHE A 129 -2.63 8.81 14.15
N PHE A 130 -3.79 9.00 14.79
CA PHE A 130 -4.77 10.02 14.37
C PHE A 130 -4.17 11.43 14.37
N ASN A 131 -3.36 11.78 15.37
CA ASN A 131 -2.62 13.04 15.37
C ASN A 131 -1.64 13.14 14.20
N THR A 132 -0.98 12.03 13.85
CA THR A 132 -0.11 11.98 12.67
C THR A 132 -0.91 12.20 11.39
N LEU A 133 -2.09 11.62 11.25
CA LEU A 133 -3.00 11.86 10.12
C LEU A 133 -3.41 13.33 10.09
N ILE A 134 -3.88 13.92 11.19
CA ILE A 134 -4.29 15.32 11.20
C ILE A 134 -3.13 16.26 10.82
N LEU A 135 -1.96 16.09 11.44
CA LEU A 135 -0.80 16.97 11.24
C LEU A 135 -0.15 16.80 9.86
N LYS A 136 -0.05 15.57 9.33
CA LYS A 136 0.64 15.29 8.06
C LYS A 136 -0.30 15.19 6.85
N ILE A 137 -1.57 14.85 7.07
CA ILE A 137 -2.56 14.64 6.02
C ILE A 137 -3.47 15.86 5.88
N CYS A 138 -4.08 16.35 6.96
CA CYS A 138 -5.11 17.40 6.89
C CYS A 138 -4.60 18.83 6.68
N VAL A 139 -3.32 19.13 6.96
CA VAL A 139 -2.81 20.51 6.82
C VAL A 139 -2.43 20.82 5.38
N LYS A 140 -3.43 21.18 4.55
CA LYS A 140 -3.28 22.14 3.44
C LYS A 140 -4.65 22.62 2.92
N LYS A 141 -5.21 23.62 3.61
CA LYS A 141 -5.96 24.73 3.00
C LYS A 141 -5.85 25.93 3.95
N GLY A 142 -5.08 26.95 3.53
CA GLY A 142 -5.00 28.29 4.13
C GLY A 142 -5.19 28.42 5.64
N GLY A 143 -4.10 28.31 6.41
CA GLY A 143 -3.88 29.16 7.60
C GLY A 143 -4.86 29.12 8.79
N ILE A 144 -5.82 28.19 8.88
CA ILE A 144 -6.67 28.08 10.07
C ILE A 144 -6.38 26.75 10.78
N PRO A 145 -5.78 26.77 11.99
CA PRO A 145 -5.60 25.55 12.77
C PRO A 145 -6.97 25.02 13.20
N ILE A 146 -7.22 23.75 12.91
CA ILE A 146 -8.39 23.03 13.41
C ILE A 146 -8.19 22.89 14.92
N SER A 147 -9.04 23.55 15.71
CA SER A 147 -9.03 23.39 17.17
C SER A 147 -9.44 21.96 17.51
N THR A 148 -8.53 21.20 18.11
CA THR A 148 -8.85 19.92 18.73
C THR A 148 -9.71 20.21 19.96
N HIS A 149 -11.03 20.13 19.83
CA HIS A 149 -11.89 19.94 21.00
C HIS A 149 -11.79 18.48 21.40
N GLN A 150 -11.13 18.26 22.53
CA GLN A 150 -11.17 17.00 23.27
C GLN A 150 -12.62 16.75 23.71
N TYR A 151 -13.14 15.57 23.36
CA TYR A 151 -14.23 14.93 24.09
C TYR A 151 -13.64 13.75 24.86
#